data_AF-A0AAW4XPU6-F1
#
_entry.id   AF-A0AAW4XPU6-F1
#
_cell.length_a   1.000
_cell.length_b   1.000
_cell.length_c   1.000
_cell.angle_alpha   90.00
_cell.angle_beta   90.00
_cell.angle_gamma   90.00
#
_symmetry.space_group_name_H-M   'P 1'
#
loop_
_entity.id
_entity.type
_entity.pdbx_description
1 polymer ?
#
loop_
_entity_poly.entity_id
_entity_poly.type
_entity_poly.pdbx_seq_one_letter_code
_entity_poly.pdbx_strand_id
1 'polypeptide(L)' 'MMDPALFPRGNVHIAAGMLAVRLQISAVDALARLQAMAYAQHRRITHIAHDIIIHHLTLDPDNTPDA' A
#
# COMPACT_ATOMS: atom_id res chain seq x y z
N MET A 1 -11.42 4.59 -17.43
CA MET A 1 -10.31 4.02 -16.64
C MET A 1 -9.97 5.05 -15.57
N MET A 2 -10.26 4.78 -14.30
CA MET A 2 -9.97 5.71 -13.20
C MET A 2 -8.47 5.60 -12.89
N ASP A 3 -7.69 6.68 -13.06
CA ASP A 3 -6.29 6.67 -12.67
C ASP A 3 -6.17 6.42 -11.15
N PRO A 4 -5.42 5.41 -10.68
CA PRO A 4 -5.17 5.22 -9.24
C PRO A 4 -4.41 6.41 -8.61
N ALA A 5 -3.90 7.33 -9.42
CA ALA A 5 -3.34 8.61 -8.99
C ALA A 5 -4.39 9.67 -8.64
N LEU A 6 -5.66 9.53 -9.08
CA LEU A 6 -6.73 10.53 -8.88
C LEU A 6 -7.18 10.67 -7.41
N PHE A 7 -6.90 9.69 -6.55
CA PHE A 7 -7.24 9.76 -5.12
C PHE A 7 -6.03 9.48 -4.22
N PRO A 8 -5.08 10.44 -4.08
CA PRO A 8 -3.88 10.28 -3.25
C PRO A 8 -4.19 9.88 -1.79
N ARG A 9 -5.34 10.31 -1.26
CA ARG A 9 -5.79 9.96 0.09
C ARG A 9 -6.40 8.56 0.18
N GLY A 10 -7.09 8.10 -0.88
CA GLY A 10 -7.64 6.74 -0.94
C GLY A 10 -6.54 5.68 -0.95
N ASN A 11 -5.43 5.97 -1.62
CA ASN A 11 -4.27 5.07 -1.68
C ASN A 11 -3.68 4.76 -0.31
N VAL A 12 -3.75 5.70 0.65
CA VAL A 12 -3.25 5.47 2.02
C VAL A 12 -4.04 4.35 2.71
N HIS A 13 -5.37 4.34 2.56
CA HIS A 13 -6.21 3.30 3.15
C HIS A 13 -6.03 1.95 2.44
N ILE A 14 -5.88 1.95 1.12
CA ILE A 14 -5.59 0.72 0.34
C ILE A 14 -4.24 0.12 0.77
N ALA A 15 -3.19 0.94 0.82
CA ALA A 15 -1.86 0.49 1.24
C ALA A 15 -1.85 -0.01 2.70
N ALA A 16 -2.59 0.65 3.60
CA ALA A 16 -2.77 0.18 4.97
C ALA A 16 -3.48 -1.19 5.01
N GLY A 17 -4.51 -1.39 4.19
CA GLY A 17 -5.17 -2.70 4.04
C GLY A 17 -4.22 -3.79 3.53
N MET A 18 -3.41 -3.49 2.50
CA MET A 18 -2.40 -4.41 1.98
C MET A 18 -1.36 -4.78 3.05
N LEU A 19 -0.89 -3.81 3.83
CA LEU A 19 0.03 -4.03 4.96
C LEU A 19 -0.62 -4.87 6.07
N ALA A 20 -1.89 -4.63 6.39
CA ALA A 20 -2.61 -5.38 7.42
C ALA A 20 -2.67 -6.87 7.08
N VAL A 21 -3.03 -7.20 5.84
CA VAL A 21 -3.04 -8.60 5.35
C VAL A 21 -1.63 -9.19 5.34
N ARG A 22 -0.65 -8.47 4.80
CA ARG A 22 0.72 -9.00 4.68
C ARG A 22 1.39 -9.25 6.04
N LEU A 23 1.15 -8.37 7.02
CA LEU A 23 1.77 -8.45 8.34
C LEU A 23 0.90 -9.17 9.37
N GLN A 24 -0.33 -9.58 9.01
CA GLN A 24 -1.30 -10.21 9.91
C GLN A 24 -1.58 -9.36 11.17
N ILE A 25 -1.86 -8.07 10.97
CA ILE A 25 -2.14 -7.08 12.02
C ILE A 25 -3.45 -6.34 11.74
N SER A 26 -3.94 -5.59 12.72
CA SER A 26 -5.13 -4.75 12.52
C SER A 26 -4.87 -3.65 11.48
N ALA A 27 -5.92 -3.19 10.78
CA ALA A 27 -5.82 -2.08 9.83
C ALA A 27 -5.34 -0.78 10.49
N VAL A 28 -5.65 -0.59 11.78
CA VAL A 28 -5.20 0.57 12.57
C VAL A 28 -3.69 0.49 12.80
N ASP A 29 -3.17 -0.67 13.21
CA ASP A 29 -1.73 -0.87 13.42
C ASP A 29 -0.94 -0.76 12.11
N ALA A 30 -1.53 -1.23 11.00
CA ALA A 30 -0.95 -1.09 9.68
C ALA A 30 -0.87 0.38 9.23
N LEU A 31 -1.92 1.17 9.48
CA LEU A 31 -1.92 2.60 9.21
C LEU A 31 -0.88 3.33 10.08
N ALA A 32 -0.78 2.99 11.37
CA ALA A 32 0.23 3.55 12.26
C ALA A 32 1.66 3.23 11.78
N ARG A 33 1.92 2.00 11.32
CA ARG A 33 3.20 1.62 10.70
C ARG A 33 3.48 2.41 9.43
N LEU A 34 2.48 2.57 8.56
CA LEU A 34 2.62 3.37 7.33
C LEU A 34 2.98 4.83 7.64
N GLN A 35 2.36 5.43 8.66
CA GLN A 35 2.70 6.75 9.16
C GLN A 35 4.14 6.80 9.71
N ALA A 36 4.53 5.82 10.53
CA ALA A 36 5.87 5.73 11.08
C ALA A 36 6.95 5.64 9.98
N MET A 37 6.71 4.86 8.92
CA MET A 37 7.59 4.77 7.76
C MET A 37 7.73 6.12 7.04
N ALA A 38 6.61 6.84 6.84
CA ALA A 38 6.62 8.15 6.21
C ALA A 38 7.44 9.16 7.03
N TYR A 39 7.29 9.17 8.35
CA TYR A 39 8.08 10.01 9.25
C TYR A 39 9.56 9.65 9.22
N ALA A 40 9.90 8.37 9.39
CA ALA A 40 11.29 7.92 9.41
C ALA A 40 12.03 8.23 8.10
N GLN A 41 11.34 8.13 6.96
CA GLN A 41 11.92 8.39 5.65
C GLN A 41 11.82 9.85 5.20
N HIS A 42 11.18 10.73 5.96
CA HIS A 42 10.86 12.11 5.55
C HIS A 42 10.14 12.19 4.20
N ARG A 43 9.31 11.19 3.89
CA ARG A 43 8.55 11.09 2.62
C ARG A 43 7.06 11.26 2.90
N ARG A 44 6.34 11.84 1.95
CA ARG A 44 4.88 11.97 2.04
C ARG A 44 4.25 10.58 2.13
N ILE A 45 3.32 10.38 3.06
CA ILE A 45 2.61 9.11 3.25
C ILE A 45 1.91 8.62 1.98
N THR A 46 1.43 9.54 1.13
CA THR A 46 0.80 9.22 -0.16
C THR A 46 1.80 8.63 -1.18
N HIS A 47 3.08 9.04 -1.13
CA HIS A 47 4.12 8.43 -1.98
C HIS A 47 4.50 7.04 -1.48
N ILE A 48 4.66 6.87 -0.17
CA ILE A 48 4.92 5.53 0.41
C ILE A 48 3.75 4.58 0.09
N ALA A 49 2.51 5.05 0.21
CA ALA A 49 1.32 4.27 -0.14
C ALA A 49 1.32 3.87 -1.63
N HIS A 50 1.70 4.79 -2.51
CA HIS A 50 1.81 4.52 -3.95
C HIS A 50 2.88 3.46 -4.25
N ASP A 51 4.07 3.58 -3.66
CA ASP A 51 5.16 2.61 -3.83
C ASP A 51 4.74 1.20 -3.38
N ILE A 52 4.04 1.10 -2.24
CA ILE A 52 3.52 -0.17 -1.72
C ILE A 52 2.53 -0.80 -2.70
N ILE A 53 1.59 0.00 -3.24
CA ILE A 53 0.58 -0.50 -4.18
C ILE A 53 1.23 -0.99 -5.48
N ILE A 54 2.18 -0.21 -6.04
CA ILE A 54 2.88 -0.59 -7.27
C ILE A 54 3.75 -1.83 -7.05
N HIS A 55 4.49 -1.89 -5.94
CA HIS A 55 5.35 -3.04 -5.63
C HIS A 55 4.54 -4.31 -5.35
N HIS A 56 3.33 -4.19 -4.77
CA HIS A 56 2.42 -5.34 -4.64
C HIS A 56 1.97 -5.86 -6.00
N LEU A 57 1.62 -4.97 -6.94
CA LEU A 57 1.23 -5.36 -8.31
C LEU A 57 2.36 -6.07 -9.05
N THR A 58 3.62 -5.72 -8.74
CA THR A 58 4.81 -6.37 -9.33
C THR A 58 5.16 -7.69 -8.64
N LEU A 59 4.66 -7.94 -7.43
CA LEU A 59 4.79 -9.22 -6.72
C LEU A 59 3.75 -10.25 -7.17
N ASP A 60 2.77 -9.85 -7.98
CA ASP A 60 1.82 -10.72 -8.66
C ASP A 60 2.10 -10.87 -10.19
N PRO A 61 3.30 -11.31 -10.61
CA PRO A 61 3.54 -11.77 -11.98
C PRO A 61 3.37 -13.30 -12.09
N ASP A 62 3.15 -13.97 -10.96
CA ASP A 62 3.08 -15.44 -10.83
C ASP A 62 1.65 -15.96 -10.67
N ASN A 63 0.62 -15.10 -10.69
CA ASN A 63 -0.73 -15.53 -11.05
C ASN A 63 -0.79 -15.77 -12.57
N THR A 64 0.04 -16.70 -13.03
CA THR A 64 -0.20 -17.42 -14.28
C THR A 64 -1.51 -18.16 -14.04
N PRO A 65 -2.59 -17.90 -14.79
CA PRO A 65 -3.78 -18.72 -14.71
C PRO A 65 -3.42 -20.09 -15.28
N ASP A 66 -2.97 -21.00 -14.40
CA ASP A 66 -2.93 -22.43 -14.68
C ASP A 66 -4.35 -22.98 -14.41
N ALA A 67 -5.19 -22.86 -15.45
CA ALA A 67 -6.30 -23.75 -15.79
C ALA A 67 -6.95 -23.31 -17.12
#